data_AF-A0A2D0JZY6-F1
#
_entry.id   AF-A0A2D0JZY6-F1
#
_cell.length_a   1.000
_cell.length_b   1.000
_cell.length_c   1.000
_cell.angle_alpha   90.00
_cell.angle_beta   90.00
_cell.angle_gamma   90.00
#
_symmetry.space_group_name_H-M   'P 1'
#
loop_
_entity.id
_entity.type
_entity.pdbx_description
1 polymer ?
#
loop_
_entity_poly.entity_id
_entity_poly.type
_entity_poly.pdbx_seq_one_letter_code
_entity_poly.pdbx_strand_id
1 'polypeptide(L)'
;MKSFSQFLQKQGDAIRLGLKKNDDRYSTITLASIIEAVGNDNQVIYIPKIKLFKLDFDRTNSEVTSNCASNETINVEFNYSSCVSLFDYQALEDPEIKSAFESFLLKNKRASIEKSDNFFSGEF
;
A
#
# COMPACT_ATOMS: atom_id res chain seq x y z
N MET A 1 -8.16 -8.39 -10.02
CA MET A 1 -7.09 -9.37 -9.67
C MET A 1 -5.94 -9.48 -10.67
N LYS A 2 -6.17 -9.73 -11.98
CA LYS A 2 -5.06 -9.91 -12.96
C LYS A 2 -4.10 -8.71 -13.04
N SER A 3 -4.64 -7.49 -13.10
CA SER A 3 -3.85 -6.25 -13.12
C SER A 3 -3.00 -6.09 -11.85
N PHE A 4 -3.57 -6.41 -10.69
CA PHE A 4 -2.86 -6.36 -9.42
C PHE A 4 -1.73 -7.37 -9.36
N SER A 5 -1.96 -8.60 -9.82
CA SER A 5 -0.91 -9.63 -9.92
C SER A 5 0.25 -9.19 -10.83
N GLN A 6 -0.05 -8.60 -12.00
CA GLN A 6 0.98 -8.05 -12.89
C GLN A 6 1.75 -6.88 -12.27
N PHE A 7 1.07 -6.03 -11.50
CA PHE A 7 1.72 -4.96 -10.73
C PHE A 7 2.67 -5.54 -9.68
N LEU A 8 2.24 -6.53 -8.90
CA LEU A 8 3.05 -7.20 -7.88
C LEU A 8 4.27 -7.91 -8.49
N GLN A 9 4.15 -8.51 -9.67
CA GLN A 9 5.30 -9.09 -10.38
C GLN A 9 6.40 -8.06 -10.63
N LYS A 10 6.04 -6.84 -11.09
CA LYS A 10 6.99 -5.74 -11.27
C LYS A 10 7.64 -5.30 -9.96
N GLN A 11 6.86 -5.27 -8.88
CA GLN A 11 7.39 -4.94 -7.54
C GLN A 11 8.37 -6.02 -7.06
N GLY A 12 8.08 -7.30 -7.30
CA GLY A 12 8.99 -8.42 -7.02
C GLY A 12 10.33 -8.28 -7.76
N ASP A 13 10.28 -7.94 -9.06
CA ASP A 13 11.47 -7.66 -9.85
C ASP A 13 12.32 -6.51 -9.27
N ALA A 14 11.67 -5.43 -8.83
CA ALA A 14 12.34 -4.29 -8.21
C ALA A 14 13.01 -4.67 -6.88
N ILE A 15 12.32 -5.44 -6.02
CA ILE A 15 12.88 -5.91 -4.75
C ILE A 15 14.10 -6.81 -4.99
N ARG A 16 14.00 -7.75 -5.93
CA ARG A 16 15.12 -8.64 -6.30
C ARG A 16 16.34 -7.87 -6.79
N LEU A 17 16.13 -6.85 -7.63
CA LEU A 17 17.21 -5.96 -8.07
C LEU A 17 17.80 -5.17 -6.89
N GLY A 18 16.94 -4.74 -5.97
CA GLY A 18 17.31 -4.07 -4.72
C GLY A 18 18.23 -4.93 -3.86
N LEU A 19 17.84 -6.17 -3.58
CA LEU A 19 18.64 -7.15 -2.82
C LEU A 19 20.02 -7.36 -3.45
N LYS A 20 20.07 -7.61 -4.76
CA LYS A 20 21.33 -7.82 -5.50
C LYS A 20 22.29 -6.63 -5.41
N LYS A 21 21.77 -5.40 -5.25
CA LYS A 21 22.57 -4.17 -5.20
C LYS A 21 23.00 -3.77 -3.78
N ASN A 22 22.42 -4.37 -2.74
CA ASN A 22 22.54 -3.88 -1.36
C ASN A 22 22.89 -5.01 -0.39
N ASP A 23 23.85 -5.87 -0.75
CA ASP A 23 24.35 -6.98 0.08
C ASP A 23 23.20 -7.86 0.65
N ASP A 24 22.21 -8.15 -0.20
CA ASP A 24 21.02 -8.92 0.12
C ASP A 24 20.18 -8.36 1.27
N ARG A 25 20.13 -7.03 1.39
CA ARG A 25 19.22 -6.32 2.29
C ARG A 25 18.45 -5.26 1.52
N TYR A 26 17.13 -5.26 1.64
CA TYR A 26 16.30 -4.27 0.97
C TYR A 26 15.03 -3.99 1.78
N SER A 27 14.63 -2.73 1.89
CA SER A 27 13.41 -2.36 2.60
C SER A 27 12.42 -1.73 1.64
N THR A 28 11.14 -2.07 1.77
CA THR A 28 10.06 -1.36 1.10
C THR A 28 9.26 -0.57 2.11
N ILE A 29 8.72 0.57 1.66
CA ILE A 29 7.70 1.31 2.38
C ILE A 29 6.48 1.41 1.45
N THR A 30 5.34 0.92 1.93
CA THR A 30 4.07 0.97 1.21
C THR A 30 3.14 1.94 1.91
N LEU A 31 2.77 3.01 1.21
CA LEU A 31 1.70 3.92 1.61
C LEU A 31 0.43 3.55 0.83
N ALA A 32 -0.64 3.26 1.53
CA ALA A 32 -1.93 2.89 0.95
C ALA A 32 -3.05 3.76 1.52
N SER A 33 -3.89 4.29 0.62
CA SER A 33 -5.22 4.77 0.97
C SER A 33 -6.22 3.65 0.65
N ILE A 34 -7.00 3.23 1.64
CA ILE A 34 -7.91 2.08 1.55
C ILE A 34 -9.28 2.52 2.02
N ILE A 35 -10.33 2.13 1.30
CA ILE A 35 -11.71 2.22 1.76
C ILE A 35 -12.18 0.81 2.06
N GLU A 36 -12.33 0.48 3.34
CA GLU A 36 -12.84 -0.83 3.76
C GLU A 36 -14.38 -0.78 3.79
N ALA A 37 -15.03 -1.70 3.07
CA ALA A 37 -16.48 -1.88 3.11
C ALA A 37 -16.83 -3.00 4.10
N VAL A 38 -17.56 -2.66 5.16
CA VAL A 38 -17.99 -3.61 6.20
C VAL A 38 -19.50 -3.73 6.14
N GLY A 39 -20.00 -4.95 5.93
CA GLY A 39 -21.43 -5.24 5.99
C GLY A 39 -21.89 -5.45 7.43
N ASN A 40 -23.00 -4.83 7.81
CA ASN A 40 -23.70 -5.07 9.06
C ASN A 40 -25.20 -5.19 8.79
N ASP A 41 -25.72 -6.43 8.81
CA ASP A 41 -27.10 -6.94 8.66
C ASP A 41 -28.01 -6.35 7.57
N ASN A 42 -28.00 -5.05 7.28
CA ASN A 42 -28.69 -4.37 6.16
C ASN A 42 -27.96 -3.11 5.63
N GLN A 43 -26.76 -2.80 6.13
CA GLN A 43 -26.01 -1.59 5.75
C GLN A 43 -24.56 -1.92 5.42
N VAL A 44 -24.00 -1.19 4.46
CA VAL A 44 -22.56 -1.21 4.15
C VAL A 44 -21.95 0.07 4.70
N ILE A 45 -20.96 -0.08 5.58
CA ILE A 45 -20.20 1.04 6.15
C ILE A 45 -18.86 1.13 5.40
N TYR A 46 -18.52 2.33 4.94
CA TYR A 46 -17.26 2.61 4.28
C TYR A 46 -16.30 3.30 5.23
N ILE A 47 -15.14 2.68 5.48
CA ILE A 47 -14.16 3.15 6.46
C ILE A 47 -12.85 3.50 5.73
N PRO A 48 -12.63 4.79 5.40
CA PRO A 48 -11.38 5.22 4.79
C PRO A 48 -10.22 5.19 5.80
N LYS A 49 -9.09 4.65 5.37
CA LYS A 49 -7.86 4.47 6.16
C LYS A 49 -6.64 4.86 5.34
N ILE A 50 -5.68 5.47 6.00
CA ILE A 50 -4.32 5.59 5.51
C ILE A 50 -3.47 4.57 6.25
N LYS A 51 -2.81 3.67 5.52
CA LYS A 51 -1.93 2.65 6.07
C LYS A 51 -0.52 2.84 5.53
N LEU A 52 0.45 2.79 6.42
CA LEU A 52 1.87 2.76 6.12
C LEU A 52 2.43 1.43 6.59
N PHE A 53 3.07 0.68 5.71
CA PHE A 53 3.77 -0.55 6.03
C PHE A 53 5.24 -0.41 5.67
N LYS A 54 6.13 -0.94 6.49
CA LYS A 54 7.52 -1.17 6.15
C LYS A 54 7.81 -2.65 6.24
N LEU A 55 8.34 -3.22 5.17
CA LEU A 55 8.80 -4.60 5.10
C LEU A 55 10.29 -4.63 4.82
N ASP A 56 10.99 -5.53 5.49
CA ASP A 56 12.41 -5.77 5.28
C ASP A 56 12.62 -7.13 4.60
N PHE A 57 13.41 -7.12 3.54
CA PHE A 57 13.75 -8.28 2.73
C PHE A 57 15.22 -8.61 2.89
N ASP A 58 15.48 -9.91 3.02
CA ASP A 58 16.81 -10.49 2.96
C ASP A 58 16.78 -11.85 2.26
N ARG A 59 17.90 -12.59 2.29
CA ARG A 59 17.97 -13.92 1.64
C ARG A 59 16.89 -14.89 2.13
N THR A 60 16.49 -14.81 3.39
CA THR A 60 15.56 -15.78 4.03
C THR A 60 14.13 -15.64 3.55
N ASN A 61 13.72 -14.46 3.09
CA ASN A 61 12.35 -14.20 2.62
C ASN A 61 12.29 -13.73 1.16
N SER A 62 13.41 -13.67 0.46
CA SER A 62 13.49 -13.21 -0.94
C SER A 62 12.75 -14.10 -1.94
N GLU A 63 12.53 -15.38 -1.64
CA GLU A 63 11.86 -16.34 -2.53
C GLU A 63 10.42 -15.92 -2.91
N VAL A 64 9.74 -15.17 -2.04
CA VAL A 64 8.41 -14.63 -2.30
C VAL A 64 8.37 -13.69 -3.51
N THR A 65 9.51 -13.06 -3.83
CA THR A 65 9.61 -12.05 -4.89
C THR A 65 9.76 -12.66 -6.29
N SER A 66 10.08 -13.95 -6.38
CA SER A 66 10.33 -14.66 -7.64
C SER A 66 9.21 -15.62 -8.06
N ASN A 67 8.28 -15.93 -7.16
CA ASN A 67 7.34 -17.04 -7.36
C ASN A 67 5.92 -16.63 -7.79
N CYS A 68 5.70 -15.36 -8.14
CA CYS A 68 4.40 -14.86 -8.64
C CYS A 68 3.94 -15.48 -9.98
N ALA A 69 4.76 -16.31 -10.63
CA ALA A 69 4.44 -17.04 -11.87
C ALA A 69 4.62 -18.57 -11.74
N SER A 70 4.92 -19.06 -10.53
CA SER A 70 5.15 -20.48 -10.25
C SER A 70 3.91 -21.11 -9.61
N ASN A 71 3.71 -22.42 -9.81
CA ASN A 71 2.72 -23.23 -9.09
C ASN A 71 3.31 -23.85 -7.80
N GLU A 72 4.55 -23.54 -7.47
CA GLU A 72 5.22 -24.06 -6.27
C GLU A 72 4.62 -23.45 -5.00
N THR A 73 4.55 -24.27 -3.94
CA THR A 73 4.21 -23.77 -2.61
C THR A 73 5.42 -23.06 -2.04
N ILE A 74 5.22 -21.81 -1.63
CA ILE A 74 6.24 -20.99 -0.99
C ILE A 74 5.86 -20.71 0.46
N ASN A 75 6.86 -20.66 1.34
CA ASN A 75 6.66 -20.12 2.67
C ASN A 75 6.74 -18.59 2.59
N VAL A 76 5.79 -17.90 3.24
CA VAL A 76 5.74 -16.44 3.27
C VAL A 76 5.87 -15.98 4.71
N GLU A 77 7.07 -15.52 5.05
CA GLU A 77 7.39 -15.05 6.39
C GLU A 77 8.09 -13.69 6.32
N PHE A 78 7.48 -12.68 6.96
CA PHE A 78 8.03 -11.33 7.01
C PHE A 78 7.85 -10.72 8.38
N ASN A 79 8.87 -9.97 8.81
CA ASN A 79 8.69 -8.95 9.82
C ASN A 79 8.25 -7.66 9.16
N TYR A 80 7.17 -7.07 9.67
CA TYR A 80 6.69 -5.78 9.20
C TYR A 80 6.40 -4.85 10.37
N SER A 81 6.55 -3.55 10.12
CA SER A 81 6.04 -2.51 11.00
C SER A 81 4.92 -1.76 10.28
N SER A 82 3.92 -1.30 11.04
CA SER A 82 2.76 -0.61 10.47
C SER A 82 2.33 0.59 11.29
N CYS A 83 1.88 1.63 10.59
CA CYS A 83 1.13 2.74 11.15
C CYS A 83 -0.20 2.84 10.40
N VAL A 84 -1.32 2.93 11.12
CA VAL A 84 -2.66 2.97 10.54
C VAL A 84 -3.40 4.15 11.15
N SER A 85 -3.97 5.00 10.29
CA SER A 85 -4.83 6.10 10.69
C SER A 85 -6.18 5.96 10.02
N LEU A 86 -7.24 6.11 10.81
CA LEU A 86 -8.57 6.35 10.29
C LEU A 86 -8.62 7.74 9.68
N PHE A 87 -9.36 7.89 8.60
CA PHE A 87 -9.73 9.20 8.08
C PHE A 87 -11.15 9.52 8.53
N ASP A 88 -11.28 10.48 9.44
CA ASP A 88 -12.59 10.97 9.88
C ASP A 88 -13.19 11.86 8.78
N TYR A 89 -13.80 11.20 7.79
CA TYR A 89 -14.43 11.90 6.67
C TYR A 89 -15.72 12.61 7.10
N GLN A 90 -16.35 12.20 8.21
CA GLN A 90 -17.56 12.83 8.72
C GLN A 90 -17.26 14.22 9.29
N ALA A 91 -16.06 14.43 9.86
CA ALA A 91 -15.62 15.75 10.27
C ALA A 91 -15.59 16.78 9.11
N LEU A 92 -15.55 16.35 7.84
CA LEU A 92 -15.63 17.25 6.69
C LEU A 92 -17.05 17.79 6.42
N GLU A 93 -18.07 17.32 7.15
CA GLU A 93 -19.41 17.92 7.14
C GLU A 93 -19.40 19.31 7.80
N ASP A 94 -18.45 19.58 8.71
CA ASP A 94 -18.19 20.90 9.26
C ASP A 94 -17.45 21.78 8.22
N PRO A 95 -18.02 22.93 7.80
CA PRO A 95 -17.40 23.80 6.80
C PRO A 95 -16.03 24.36 7.20
N GLU A 96 -15.79 24.62 8.49
CA GLU A 96 -14.52 25.16 8.98
C GLU A 96 -13.42 24.10 8.89
N ILE A 97 -13.72 22.87 9.33
CA ILE A 97 -12.80 21.73 9.25
C ILE A 97 -12.48 21.42 7.79
N LYS A 98 -13.50 21.37 6.93
CA LYS A 98 -13.32 21.15 5.50
C LYS A 98 -12.42 22.19 4.85
N SER A 99 -12.67 23.48 5.13
CA SER A 99 -11.86 24.57 4.58
C SER A 99 -10.40 24.49 5.04
N ALA A 100 -10.16 24.16 6.32
CA ALA A 100 -8.83 23.95 6.86
C ALA A 100 -8.11 22.76 6.20
N PHE A 101 -8.82 21.65 5.99
CA PHE A 101 -8.30 20.46 5.32
C PHE A 101 -7.93 20.74 3.86
N GLU A 102 -8.81 21.38 3.09
CA GLU A 102 -8.54 21.77 1.69
C GLU A 102 -7.35 22.72 1.59
N SER A 103 -7.26 23.70 2.51
CA SER A 103 -6.12 24.62 2.59
C SER A 103 -4.82 23.91 2.91
N PHE A 104 -4.85 22.93 3.82
CA PHE A 104 -3.70 22.07 4.13
C PHE A 104 -3.26 21.29 2.88
N LEU A 105 -4.19 20.69 2.15
CA LEU A 105 -3.88 19.96 0.91
C LEU A 105 -3.24 20.86 -0.13
N LEU A 106 -3.83 22.03 -0.42
CA LEU A 106 -3.30 22.96 -1.41
C LEU A 106 -1.89 23.44 -1.06
N LYS A 107 -1.65 23.74 0.23
CA LYS A 107 -0.33 24.19 0.72
C LYS A 107 0.75 23.13 0.62
N ASN A 108 0.39 21.85 0.82
CA ASN A 108 1.35 20.75 0.92
C ASN A 108 1.37 19.84 -0.32
N LYS A 109 0.52 20.10 -1.33
CA LYS A 109 0.44 19.30 -2.55
C LYS A 109 1.79 19.25 -3.25
N ARG A 110 2.27 18.03 -3.49
CA ARG A 110 3.45 17.75 -4.31
C ARG A 110 3.01 17.05 -5.60
N ALA A 111 3.94 16.35 -6.26
CA ALA A 111 3.63 15.52 -7.41
C ALA A 111 2.57 14.46 -7.05
N SER A 112 1.71 14.13 -8.02
CA SER A 112 0.74 13.04 -7.85
C SER A 112 1.47 11.70 -7.75
N ILE A 113 1.09 10.89 -6.77
CA ILE A 113 1.58 9.51 -6.64
C ILE A 113 1.13 8.65 -7.82
N GLU A 114 0.01 8.99 -8.48
CA GLU A 114 -0.54 8.25 -9.63
C GLU A 114 0.38 8.25 -10.85
N LYS A 115 1.37 9.14 -10.88
CA LYS A 115 2.39 9.19 -11.93
C LYS A 115 3.59 8.28 -11.65
N SER A 116 3.62 7.60 -10.51
CA SER A 116 4.70 6.68 -10.13
C SER A 116 4.52 5.32 -10.78
N ASP A 117 5.62 4.70 -11.22
CA ASP A 117 5.64 3.30 -11.68
C ASP A 117 5.26 2.31 -10.57
N ASN A 118 5.32 2.73 -9.30
CA ASN A 118 4.95 1.95 -8.13
C ASN A 118 3.52 2.23 -7.64
N PHE A 119 2.73 2.97 -8.41
CA PHE A 119 1.33 3.22 -8.09
C PHE A 119 0.42 2.12 -8.65
N PHE A 120 -0.56 1.72 -7.84
CA PHE A 120 -1.65 0.86 -8.24
C PHE A 120 -2.95 1.31 -7.58
N SER A 121 -4.04 1.31 -8.34
CA SER A 121 -5.40 1.46 -7.83
C SER A 121 -6.29 0.35 -8.38
N GLY A 122 -7.22 -0.12 -7.55
CA GLY A 122 -8.16 -1.16 -7.92
C GLY A 122 -9.20 -1.38 -6.84
N GLU A 123 -10.35 -1.91 -7.25
CA GLU A 123 -11.43 -2.37 -6.39
C GLU A 123 -11.38 -3.89 -6.33
N PHE A 124 -11.64 -4.46 -5.14
CA PHE A 124 -11.47 -5.88 -4.84
C PHE A 124 -12.68 -6.44 -4.10
#